data_AF-A0A350YQ02-F1
#
_entry.id   AF-A0A350YQ02-F1
#
_cell.length_a   1.000
_cell.length_b   1.000
_cell.length_c   1.000
_cell.angle_alpha   90.00
_cell.angle_beta   90.00
_cell.angle_gamma   90.00
#
_symmetry.space_group_name_H-M   'P 1'
#
loop_
_entity.id
_entity.type
_entity.pdbx_description
1 polymer ?
#
loop_
_entity_poly.entity_id
_entity_poly.type
_entity_poly.pdbx_seq_one_letter_code
_entity_poly.pdbx_strand_id
1 'polypeptide(L)' 'MSGQESVVILDDIHSSRSMSDAWNDIKRHKKVTSTVDVFRMGMVFFRKGMARYDYTVRY' A
#
# COMPACT_ATOMS: atom_id res chain seq x y z
N MET A 1 -4.53 13.50 7.80
CA MET A 1 -3.15 14.01 7.89
C MET A 1 -2.25 12.84 8.23
N SER A 2 -1.27 12.52 7.38
CA SER A 2 -0.19 11.58 7.68
C SER A 2 1.11 12.27 7.26
N GLY A 3 2.10 12.33 8.16
CA GLY A 3 3.39 12.94 7.89
C GLY A 3 4.20 12.11 6.89
N GLN A 4 5.33 12.63 6.41
CA GLN A 4 6.22 11.88 5.50
C GLN A 4 6.85 10.63 6.14
N GLU A 5 6.75 10.52 7.48
CA GLU A 5 7.24 9.41 8.29
C GLU A 5 6.12 8.49 8.78
N SER A 6 4.87 8.78 8.41
CA SER A 6 3.73 7.95 8.79
C SER A 6 3.57 6.79 7.80
N VAL A 7 3.22 5.62 8.34
CA VAL A 7 2.82 4.44 7.58
C VAL A 7 1.33 4.22 7.78
N VAL A 8 0.60 3.97 6.70
CA VAL A 8 -0.79 3.52 6.78
C VAL A 8 -0.82 2.02 6.61
N ILE A 9 -1.49 1.34 7.53
CA ILE A 9 -1.65 -0.11 7.54
C ILE A 9 -3.13 -0.43 7.29
N LEU A 10 -3.39 -1.32 6.34
CA LEU A 10 -4.72 -1.77 5.96
C LEU A 10 -4.77 -3.29 6.12
N ASP A 11 -5.73 -3.79 6.89
CA ASP A 11 -5.97 -5.23 7.02
C ASP A 11 -6.92 -5.74 5.94
N ASP A 12 -6.94 -7.05 5.76
CA ASP A 12 -7.85 -7.81 4.90
C ASP A 12 -7.91 -7.29 3.43
N ILE A 13 -6.77 -6.86 2.88
CA ILE A 13 -6.66 -6.24 1.54
C ILE A 13 -7.06 -7.15 0.37
N HIS A 14 -7.14 -8.47 0.61
CA HIS A 14 -7.59 -9.48 -0.37
C HIS A 14 -8.85 -10.25 0.07
N SER A 15 -9.56 -9.78 1.09
CA SER A 15 -10.74 -10.47 1.64
C SER A 15 -11.95 -10.51 0.70
N SER A 16 -12.01 -9.59 -0.25
CA SER A 16 -13.10 -9.50 -1.23
C SER A 16 -12.60 -8.81 -2.50
N ARG A 17 -13.34 -8.97 -3.60
CA ARG A 17 -13.03 -8.31 -4.88
C ARG A 17 -12.95 -6.79 -4.72
N SER A 18 -13.88 -6.19 -3.98
CA SER A 18 -13.87 -4.75 -3.72
C SER A 18 -12.65 -4.31 -2.91
N MET A 19 -12.19 -5.10 -1.94
CA MET A 19 -10.97 -4.81 -1.19
C MET A 19 -9.72 -4.94 -2.08
N SER A 20 -9.64 -5.97 -2.92
CA SER A 20 -8.55 -6.11 -3.89
C SER A 20 -8.53 -4.96 -4.91
N ASP A 21 -9.70 -4.51 -5.39
CA ASP A 21 -9.82 -3.38 -6.29
C ASP A 21 -9.40 -2.07 -5.60
N ALA A 22 -9.86 -1.84 -4.37
CA ALA A 22 -9.44 -0.71 -3.55
C ALA A 22 -7.92 -0.72 -3.29
N TRP A 23 -7.33 -1.88 -3.02
CA TRP A 23 -5.88 -2.03 -2.88
C TRP A 23 -5.14 -1.66 -4.16
N ASN A 24 -5.65 -2.07 -5.31
CA ASN A 24 -5.11 -1.68 -6.61
C ASN A 24 -5.23 -0.17 -6.87
N ASP A 25 -6.32 0.47 -6.45
CA ASP A 25 -6.49 1.92 -6.52
C ASP A 25 -5.50 2.68 -5.62
N ILE A 26 -5.28 2.18 -4.39
CA ILE A 26 -4.31 2.74 -3.45
C ILE A 26 -2.90 2.66 -4.06
N LYS A 27 -2.49 1.50 -4.57
CA LYS A 27 -1.21 1.33 -5.27
C LYS A 27 -1.06 2.28 -6.44
N ARG A 28 -2.15 2.67 -7.13
CA ARG A 28 -2.16 3.64 -8.24
C ARG A 28 -2.18 5.10 -7.81
N HIS A 29 -2.53 5.41 -6.56
CA HIS A 29 -2.69 6.78 -6.12
C HIS A 29 -1.39 7.60 -6.22
N LYS A 30 -1.45 8.84 -6.73
CA LYS A 30 -0.27 9.67 -7.06
C LYS A 30 0.60 10.03 -5.85
N LYS A 31 0.01 10.04 -4.65
CA LYS A 31 0.74 10.34 -3.40
C LYS A 31 1.45 9.11 -2.82
N VAL A 32 1.08 7.90 -3.24
CA VAL A 32 1.70 6.66 -2.76
C VAL A 32 3.04 6.49 -3.43
N THR A 33 4.07 6.33 -2.61
CA THR A 33 5.45 6.14 -3.07
C THR A 33 5.83 4.69 -3.00
N SER A 34 5.35 3.93 -2.01
CA SER A 34 5.57 2.49 -1.99
C SER A 34 4.46 1.76 -1.29
N THR A 35 4.24 0.50 -1.68
CA THR A 35 3.39 -0.42 -0.95
C THR A 35 4.12 -1.71 -0.61
N VAL A 36 3.77 -2.33 0.51
CA VAL A 36 4.22 -3.67 0.88
C VAL A 36 3.00 -4.51 1.18
N ASP A 37 2.82 -5.57 0.41
CA ASP A 37 1.76 -6.56 0.55
C ASP A 37 2.33 -7.79 1.28
N VAL A 38 1.79 -8.06 2.48
CA VAL A 38 2.12 -9.24 3.29
C VAL A 38 0.94 -10.22 3.33
N PHE A 39 0.26 -10.40 2.19
CA PHE A 39 -0.87 -11.29 1.93
C PHE A 39 -2.19 -10.93 2.61
N ARG A 40 -2.18 -10.64 3.91
CA ARG A 40 -3.39 -10.25 4.62
C ARG A 40 -3.48 -8.74 4.79
N MET A 41 -2.33 -8.09 4.91
CA MET A 41 -2.22 -6.69 5.27
C MET A 41 -1.35 -5.94 4.27
N GLY A 42 -1.69 -4.68 4.00
CA GLY A 42 -0.94 -3.76 3.15
C GLY A 42 -0.37 -2.60 3.94
N MET A 43 0.91 -2.28 3.73
CA MET A 43 1.56 -1.08 4.25
C MET A 43 1.71 -0.05 3.13
N VAL A 44 1.39 1.21 3.40
CA VAL A 44 1.40 2.30 2.42
C VAL A 44 2.27 3.44 2.91
N PHE A 45 3.19 3.88 2.04
CA PHE A 45 4.16 4.95 2.31
C PHE A 45 3.93 6.15 1.36
N PHE A 46 4.24 7.35 1.85
CA PHE A 46 4.04 8.63 1.15
C PHE A 46 5.31 9.51 1.09
N ARG A 47 6.50 8.89 1.21
CA ARG A 47 7.78 9.61 1.37
C ARG A 47 8.29 10.17 0.05
N LYS A 48 8.54 11.47 0.01
CA LYS A 48 9.09 12.16 -1.18
C LYS A 48 10.55 11.75 -1.43
N GLY A 49 10.96 11.75 -2.71
CA GLY A 49 12.34 11.45 -3.10
C GLY A 49 12.67 9.96 -3.21
N MET A 50 11.70 9.08 -2.98
CA MET A 50 11.83 7.64 -3.23
C MET A 50 11.19 7.27 -4.57
N ALA A 51 11.81 6.34 -5.29
CA ALA A 51 11.21 5.74 -6.49
C ALA A 51 9.98 4.89 -6.12
N ARG A 52 9.05 4.79 -7.06
CA ARG A 52 7.78 4.09 -6.82
C ARG A 52 7.94 2.58 -6.97
N TYR A 53 7.62 1.84 -5.91
CA TYR A 53 7.69 0.38 -5.90
C TYR A 53 6.53 -0.25 -5.12
N ASP A 54 6.00 -1.35 -5.64
CA ASP A 54 5.01 -2.20 -4.98
C ASP A 54 5.66 -3.56 -4.72
N TYR A 55 5.80 -3.93 -3.44
CA TYR A 55 6.42 -5.18 -3.01
C TYR A 55 5.35 -6.19 -2.58
N THR A 56 5.56 -7.46 -2.91
CA THR A 56 4.76 -8.57 -2.37
C THR A 56 5.70 -9.58 -1.76
N VAL A 57 5.53 -9.83 -0.46
CA VAL A 57 6.29 -10.88 0.23
C VAL A 57 5.81 -12.23 -0.27
N ARG A 58 6.74 -13.15 -0.57
CA ARG A 58 6.47 -14.54 -0.96
C ARG A 58 7.33 -15.48 -0.12
N TYR A 59 6.72 -16.56 0.38
CA TYR A 59 7.42 -17.68 1.05
C TYR A 59 7.44 -18.88 0.12
#